data_AF-A0A235EXA3-F1
#
_entry.id   AF-A0A235EXA3-F1
#
_cell.length_a   1.000
_cell.length_b   1.000
_cell.length_c   1.000
_cell.angle_alpha   90.00
_cell.angle_beta   90.00
_cell.angle_gamma   90.00
#
_symmetry.space_group_name_H-M   'P 1'
#
loop_
_entity.id
_entity.type
_entity.pdbx_description
1 polymer ?
#
loop_
_entity_poly.entity_id
_entity_poly.type
_entity_poly.pdbx_seq_one_letter_code
_entity_poly.pdbx_strand_id
1 'polypeptide(L)'
;MASIIATVVAVSGSVQARAADGSLRLLKAGDALYEGETVVTGAGARVELALADGELFSVVENQSVALSGEMVETARADAPAAAVADASVAEVLQALAEGADLNELLEDPAAGLSGGSGGEGNDFVRLLRIVENVDPLAFAFPNEAANLIEEIEGGTADEGTEEAVPPTTEPPTTEPPTT
;
A
#
# COMPACT_ATOMS: atom_id res chain seq x y z
N MET A 1 15.78 -18.49 -24.17
CA MET A 1 17.19 -18.04 -23.96
C MET A 1 17.08 -16.69 -23.28
N ALA A 2 17.79 -16.47 -22.18
CA ALA A 2 17.74 -15.18 -21.48
C ALA A 2 18.61 -14.18 -22.24
N SER A 3 18.04 -13.04 -22.62
CA SER A 3 18.74 -11.96 -23.33
C SER A 3 19.43 -11.06 -22.31
N ILE A 4 20.63 -10.57 -22.63
CA ILE A 4 21.30 -9.54 -21.83
C ILE A 4 20.58 -8.22 -22.09
N ILE A 5 20.07 -7.57 -21.04
CA ILE A 5 19.36 -6.29 -21.17
C ILE A 5 20.12 -5.11 -20.57
N ALA A 6 21.10 -5.38 -19.69
CA ALA A 6 21.94 -4.36 -19.11
C ALA A 6 23.32 -4.92 -18.73
N THR A 7 24.30 -4.04 -18.59
CA THR A 7 25.64 -4.33 -18.09
C THR A 7 25.98 -3.38 -16.95
N VAL A 8 26.57 -3.91 -15.88
CA VAL A 8 26.95 -3.09 -14.72
C VAL A 8 28.17 -2.24 -15.06
N VAL A 9 28.06 -0.92 -14.92
CA VAL A 9 29.16 0.04 -15.15
C VAL A 9 29.93 0.27 -13.86
N ALA A 10 29.23 0.55 -12.77
CA ALA A 10 29.83 0.81 -11.47
C ALA A 10 28.96 0.28 -10.33
N VAL A 11 29.59 -0.21 -9.27
CA VAL A 11 28.91 -0.69 -8.05
C VAL A 11 29.58 -0.07 -6.84
N SER A 12 28.77 0.44 -5.93
CA SER A 12 29.16 0.84 -4.58
C SER A 12 28.26 0.14 -3.56
N GLY A 13 28.82 -0.40 -2.49
CA GLY A 13 28.07 -1.13 -1.47
C GLY A 13 27.63 -2.55 -1.89
N SER A 14 26.62 -3.10 -1.21
CA SER A 14 26.11 -4.45 -1.46
C SER A 14 24.96 -4.42 -2.46
N VAL A 15 25.18 -4.93 -3.67
CA VAL A 15 24.17 -5.02 -4.74
C VAL A 15 24.09 -6.45 -5.24
N GLN A 16 22.87 -6.98 -5.35
CA GLN A 16 22.62 -8.36 -5.75
C GLN A 16 21.59 -8.39 -6.88
N ALA A 17 21.78 -9.25 -7.87
CA ALA A 17 20.74 -9.61 -8.83
C ALA A 17 20.05 -10.89 -8.36
N ARG A 18 18.72 -10.86 -8.34
CA ARG A 18 17.86 -12.00 -8.10
C ARG A 18 17.37 -12.52 -9.44
N ALA A 19 17.75 -13.74 -9.82
CA ALA A 19 17.25 -14.36 -11.03
C ALA A 19 15.79 -14.82 -10.88
N ALA A 20 15.14 -15.16 -12.01
CA ALA A 20 13.75 -15.62 -12.04
C ALA A 20 13.51 -16.91 -11.23
N ASP A 21 14.55 -17.71 -11.01
CA ASP A 21 14.55 -18.89 -10.14
C ASP A 21 14.65 -18.54 -8.64
N GLY A 22 14.83 -17.26 -8.31
CA GLY A 22 15.02 -16.75 -6.96
C GLY A 22 16.46 -16.76 -6.45
N SER A 23 17.42 -17.23 -7.25
CA SER A 23 18.85 -17.24 -6.89
C SER A 23 19.40 -15.82 -6.80
N LEU A 24 20.14 -15.52 -5.73
CA LEU A 24 20.80 -14.23 -5.52
C LEU A 24 22.27 -14.29 -5.92
N ARG A 25 22.72 -13.33 -6.72
CA ARG A 25 24.10 -13.18 -7.18
C ARG A 25 24.60 -11.78 -6.87
N LEU A 26 25.75 -11.66 -6.20
CA LEU A 26 26.38 -10.37 -5.97
C LEU A 26 26.86 -9.78 -7.30
N LEU A 27 26.52 -8.51 -7.55
CA LEU A 27 26.89 -7.79 -8.76
C LEU A 27 28.23 -7.10 -8.63
N LYS A 28 29.00 -7.12 -9.72
CA LYS A 28 30.26 -6.39 -9.88
C LYS A 28 30.26 -5.59 -11.18
N ALA A 29 31.11 -4.58 -11.26
CA ALA A 29 31.34 -3.87 -12.51
C ALA A 29 31.75 -4.84 -13.63
N GLY A 30 31.11 -4.72 -14.78
CA GLY A 30 31.25 -5.60 -15.94
C GLY A 30 30.30 -6.80 -15.97
N ASP A 31 29.51 -7.05 -14.94
CA ASP A 31 28.54 -8.15 -14.95
C ASP A 31 27.40 -7.85 -15.94
N ALA A 32 27.04 -8.87 -16.72
CA ALA A 32 25.84 -8.85 -17.53
C ALA A 32 24.61 -9.16 -16.67
N LEU A 33 23.52 -8.46 -16.98
CA LEU A 33 22.20 -8.65 -16.39
C LEU A 33 21.24 -9.12 -17.46
N TYR A 34 20.44 -10.11 -17.11
CA TYR A 34 19.53 -10.79 -18.00
C TYR A 34 18.09 -10.32 -17.80
N GLU A 35 17.31 -10.46 -18.86
CA GLU A 35 15.86 -10.25 -18.81
C GLU A 35 15.21 -11.17 -17.77
N GLY A 36 14.36 -10.58 -16.93
CA GLY A 36 13.67 -11.25 -15.83
C GLY A 36 14.47 -11.31 -14.51
N GLU A 37 15.68 -10.75 -14.45
CA GLU A 37 16.40 -10.58 -13.18
C GLU A 37 15.90 -9.33 -12.42
N THR A 38 16.06 -9.31 -11.10
CA THR A 38 15.73 -8.16 -10.26
C THR A 38 16.97 -7.68 -9.53
N VAL A 39 17.38 -6.44 -9.75
CA VAL A 39 18.50 -5.81 -9.02
C VAL A 39 18.02 -5.31 -7.67
N VAL A 40 18.67 -5.75 -6.61
CA VAL A 40 18.38 -5.39 -5.22
C VAL A 40 19.60 -4.71 -4.62
N THR A 41 19.44 -3.47 -4.19
CA THR A 41 20.48 -2.68 -3.53
C THR A 41 20.28 -2.68 -2.01
N GLY A 42 21.35 -2.89 -1.26
CA GLY A 42 21.36 -2.75 0.20
C GLY A 42 21.44 -1.31 0.68
N ALA A 43 21.54 -1.12 1.99
CA ALA A 43 21.76 0.19 2.60
C ALA A 43 23.12 0.79 2.19
N GLY A 44 23.15 2.06 1.82
CA GLY A 44 24.34 2.75 1.31
C GLY A 44 24.84 2.26 -0.05
N ALA A 45 24.09 1.39 -0.74
CA ALA A 45 24.49 0.82 -2.01
C ALA A 45 23.99 1.65 -3.20
N ARG A 46 24.78 1.71 -4.27
CA ARG A 46 24.43 2.36 -5.53
C ARG A 46 25.01 1.56 -6.69
N VAL A 47 24.24 1.42 -7.75
CA VAL A 47 24.72 0.77 -8.98
C VAL A 47 24.34 1.60 -10.20
N GLU A 48 25.28 1.73 -11.12
CA GLU A 48 25.06 2.29 -12.45
C GLU A 48 25.06 1.14 -13.47
N LEU A 49 24.01 1.10 -14.26
CA LEU A 49 23.75 0.09 -15.28
C LEU A 49 23.73 0.78 -16.64
N ALA A 50 24.42 0.19 -17.63
CA ALA A 50 24.25 0.54 -19.02
C ALA A 50 23.24 -0.42 -19.63
N LEU A 51 22.09 0.09 -20.06
CA LEU A 51 21.07 -0.69 -20.74
C LEU A 51 21.55 -1.11 -22.14
N ALA A 52 20.85 -2.06 -22.77
CA ALA A 52 21.20 -2.58 -24.09
C ALA A 52 21.13 -1.52 -25.21
N ASP A 53 20.40 -0.43 -24.99
CA ASP A 53 20.31 0.76 -25.86
C ASP A 53 21.46 1.77 -25.64
N GLY A 54 22.29 1.56 -24.62
CA GLY A 54 23.40 2.43 -24.24
C GLY A 54 23.05 3.52 -23.24
N GLU A 55 21.79 3.60 -22.76
CA GLU A 55 21.41 4.55 -21.74
C GLU A 55 21.94 4.14 -20.36
N LEU A 56 22.31 5.12 -19.54
CA LEU A 56 22.77 4.91 -18.17
C LEU A 56 21.61 5.01 -17.20
N PHE A 57 21.40 3.96 -16.42
CA PHE A 57 20.38 3.88 -15.39
C PHE A 57 21.02 3.67 -14.01
N SER A 58 20.74 4.57 -13.07
CA SER A 58 21.29 4.51 -11.71
C SER A 58 20.23 4.03 -10.73
N VAL A 59 20.54 2.98 -9.97
CA VAL A 59 19.72 2.48 -8.86
C VAL A 59 20.35 2.91 -7.55
N VAL A 60 19.56 3.54 -6.68
CA VAL A 60 20.01 4.03 -5.36
C VAL A 60 19.79 2.97 -4.27
N GLU A 61 20.11 3.30 -3.02
CA GLU A 61 20.04 2.37 -1.90
C GLU A 61 18.61 1.92 -1.57
N ASN A 62 18.47 0.71 -1.02
CA ASN A 62 17.20 0.10 -0.61
C ASN A 62 16.12 0.05 -1.72
N GLN A 63 16.55 -0.08 -2.97
CA GLN A 63 15.67 -0.26 -4.12
C GLN A 63 15.73 -1.68 -4.65
N SER A 64 14.62 -2.09 -5.26
CA SER A 64 14.51 -3.33 -6.01
C SER A 64 13.93 -2.99 -7.38
N VAL A 65 14.69 -3.26 -8.44
CA VAL A 65 14.30 -2.94 -9.83
C VAL A 65 14.26 -4.23 -10.64
N ALA A 66 13.09 -4.59 -11.15
CA ALA A 66 12.90 -5.76 -12.00
C ALA A 66 13.24 -5.39 -13.45
N LEU A 67 14.20 -6.10 -14.04
CA LEU A 67 14.71 -5.92 -15.39
C LEU A 67 13.80 -6.65 -16.38
N SER A 68 12.82 -5.95 -16.95
CA SER A 68 11.97 -6.48 -18.02
C SER A 68 12.30 -5.86 -19.39
N GLY A 69 11.97 -6.55 -20.48
CA GLY A 69 12.19 -6.03 -21.84
C GLY A 69 11.51 -4.68 -22.12
N GLU A 70 10.44 -4.36 -21.38
CA GLU A 70 9.74 -3.07 -21.47
C GLU A 70 10.46 -1.92 -20.73
N MET A 71 11.43 -2.20 -19.85
CA MET A 71 12.23 -1.14 -19.20
C MET A 71 13.06 -0.35 -20.21
N VAL A 72 13.54 -1.00 -21.27
CA VAL A 72 14.26 -0.35 -22.37
C VAL A 72 13.30 0.59 -23.14
N GLU A 73 12.02 0.23 -23.24
CA GLU A 73 11.01 1.03 -23.93
C GLU A 73 10.42 2.16 -23.06
N THR A 74 10.39 1.99 -21.73
CA THR A 74 9.88 3.00 -20.77
C THR A 74 10.94 3.96 -20.24
N ALA A 75 12.24 3.61 -20.32
CA ALA A 75 13.33 4.57 -20.16
C ALA A 75 13.31 5.63 -21.28
N ARG A 76 12.81 5.24 -22.46
CA ARG A 76 12.32 6.16 -23.50
C ARG A 76 10.99 6.81 -23.09
N ALA A 77 10.90 7.34 -21.88
CA ALA A 77 9.86 8.31 -21.57
C ALA A 77 9.99 9.45 -22.58
N ASP A 78 8.94 9.64 -23.38
CA ASP A 78 8.84 10.72 -24.36
C ASP A 78 8.99 12.06 -23.64
N ALA A 79 10.23 12.55 -23.56
CA ALA A 79 10.56 13.89 -23.11
C ALA A 79 9.69 15.01 -23.74
N PRO A 80 9.22 14.92 -25.01
CA PRO A 80 8.33 15.96 -25.54
C PRO A 80 6.92 15.97 -24.95
N ALA A 81 6.45 14.89 -24.31
CA ALA A 81 5.11 14.88 -23.71
C ALA A 81 5.03 15.67 -22.39
N ALA A 82 6.17 15.87 -21.72
CA ALA A 82 6.30 16.69 -20.51
C ALA A 82 6.99 18.05 -20.78
N ALA A 83 7.42 18.31 -22.02
CA ALA A 83 8.02 19.57 -22.39
C ALA A 83 6.93 20.63 -22.59
N VAL A 84 6.84 21.58 -21.66
CA VAL A 84 6.09 22.81 -21.89
C VAL A 84 6.81 23.58 -22.99
N ALA A 85 6.15 23.86 -24.11
CA ALA A 85 6.75 24.63 -25.18
C ALA A 85 7.09 26.05 -24.67
N ASP A 86 8.33 26.50 -24.83
CA ASP A 86 8.77 27.84 -24.40
C ASP A 86 7.88 28.97 -24.93
N ALA A 87 7.28 28.78 -26.11
CA ALA A 87 6.36 29.75 -26.71
C ALA A 87 5.11 30.01 -25.85
N SER A 88 4.52 28.97 -25.24
CA SER A 88 3.33 29.15 -24.40
C SER A 88 3.67 29.82 -23.06
N VAL A 89 4.89 29.66 -22.57
CA VAL A 89 5.35 30.33 -21.35
C VAL A 89 5.52 31.83 -21.58
N ALA A 90 6.09 32.23 -22.71
CA ALA A 90 6.28 33.64 -23.06
C ALA A 90 4.94 34.39 -23.19
N GLU A 91 3.93 33.77 -23.80
CA GLU A 91 2.59 34.35 -23.94
C GLU A 91 1.88 34.54 -22.59
N VAL A 92 2.00 33.55 -21.69
CA VAL A 92 1.45 33.66 -20.32
C VAL A 92 2.15 34.76 -19.52
N LEU A 93 3.47 34.88 -19.63
CA LEU A 93 4.24 35.93 -18.96
C LEU A 93 3.87 37.33 -19.46
N GLN A 94 3.65 37.48 -20.77
CA GLN A 94 3.19 38.74 -21.36
C GLN A 94 1.78 39.11 -20.86
N ALA A 95 0.85 38.16 -20.87
CA ALA A 95 -0.51 38.37 -20.37
C ALA A 95 -0.54 38.78 -18.89
N LEU A 96 0.32 38.18 -18.06
CA LEU A 96 0.47 38.56 -16.66
C LEU A 96 1.01 39.99 -16.48
N ALA A 97 1.97 40.41 -17.31
CA ALA A 97 2.53 41.76 -17.28
C ALA A 97 1.51 42.84 -17.71
N GLU A 98 0.61 42.49 -18.63
CA GLU A 98 -0.47 43.36 -19.12
C GLU A 98 -1.72 43.33 -18.23
N GLY A 99 -1.77 42.43 -17.24
CA GLY A 99 -2.92 42.26 -16.34
C GLY A 99 -4.13 41.63 -17.03
N ALA A 100 -3.93 40.86 -18.10
CA ALA A 100 -4.97 40.11 -18.77
C ALA A 100 -5.42 38.89 -17.95
N ASP A 101 -6.68 38.47 -18.14
CA ASP A 101 -7.24 37.31 -17.44
C ASP A 101 -6.75 36.00 -18.10
N LEU A 102 -6.02 35.18 -17.33
CA LEU A 102 -5.48 33.91 -17.80
C LEU A 102 -6.55 32.86 -18.06
N ASN A 103 -7.74 33.00 -17.46
CA ASN A 103 -8.85 32.05 -17.67
C ASN A 103 -9.46 32.19 -19.08
N GLU A 104 -9.34 33.36 -19.71
CA GLU A 104 -9.78 33.56 -21.09
C GLU A 104 -8.68 33.16 -22.11
N LEU A 105 -7.42 33.16 -21.69
CA LEU A 105 -6.26 32.87 -22.55
C LEU A 105 -5.92 31.37 -22.62
N LEU A 106 -6.05 30.67 -21.49
CA LEU A 106 -5.72 29.25 -21.40
C LEU A 106 -6.94 28.39 -21.72
N GLU A 107 -6.71 27.25 -22.35
CA GLU A 107 -7.76 26.25 -22.52
C GLU A 107 -8.22 25.70 -21.16
N ASP A 108 -9.51 25.39 -21.06
CA ASP A 108 -10.06 24.78 -19.85
C ASP A 108 -9.33 23.46 -19.55
N PRO A 109 -8.88 23.23 -18.31
CA PRO A 109 -8.26 21.96 -17.96
C PRO A 109 -9.27 20.83 -18.22
N ALA A 110 -8.85 19.80 -18.94
CA ALA A 110 -9.66 18.62 -19.29
C ALA A 110 -10.16 17.78 -18.08
N ALA A 111 -10.07 18.30 -16.86
CA ALA A 111 -10.58 17.73 -15.62
C ALA A 111 -12.11 17.96 -15.42
N GLY A 112 -12.85 18.18 -16.51
CA GLY A 112 -14.31 18.36 -16.47
C GLY A 112 -15.07 17.06 -16.18
N LEU A 113 -16.27 17.18 -15.62
CA LEU A 113 -17.24 16.10 -15.34
C LEU A 113 -17.65 15.26 -16.58
N SER A 114 -17.21 15.67 -17.78
CA SER A 114 -17.47 15.03 -19.07
C SER A 114 -16.45 13.93 -19.45
N GLY A 115 -15.57 13.51 -18.55
CA GLY A 115 -14.59 12.43 -18.77
C GLY A 115 -15.21 11.03 -18.90
N GLY A 116 -16.21 10.85 -19.77
CA GLY A 116 -16.97 9.61 -19.90
C GLY A 116 -17.82 9.49 -21.16
N SER A 117 -17.46 10.13 -22.26
CA SER A 117 -18.10 9.85 -23.55
C SER A 117 -17.06 9.37 -24.55
N GLY A 118 -16.81 8.06 -24.56
CA GLY A 118 -16.12 7.38 -25.67
C GLY A 118 -14.77 6.74 -25.35
N GLY A 119 -14.49 6.33 -24.12
CA GLY A 119 -13.30 5.54 -23.79
C GLY A 119 -13.64 4.06 -23.57
N GLU A 120 -12.96 3.16 -24.29
CA GLU A 120 -12.90 1.72 -24.00
C GLU A 120 -12.19 1.51 -22.64
N GLY A 121 -12.90 1.75 -21.53
CA GLY A 121 -12.32 1.69 -20.20
C GLY A 121 -13.36 1.93 -19.10
N ASN A 122 -13.50 0.92 -18.24
CA ASN A 122 -14.21 0.85 -16.95
C ASN A 122 -15.38 1.83 -16.71
N ASP A 123 -16.61 1.30 -16.66
CA ASP A 123 -17.78 2.02 -16.15
C ASP A 123 -17.80 2.08 -14.61
N PHE A 124 -18.30 3.18 -14.04
CA PHE A 124 -18.53 3.27 -12.59
C PHE A 124 -19.96 2.87 -12.24
N VAL A 125 -20.12 1.92 -11.32
CA VAL A 125 -21.41 1.57 -10.72
C VAL A 125 -21.54 2.26 -9.37
N ARG A 126 -22.54 3.14 -9.22
CA ARG A 126 -22.86 3.78 -7.93
C ARG A 126 -23.89 2.94 -7.18
N LEU A 127 -23.48 2.25 -6.12
CA LEU A 127 -24.40 1.62 -5.20
C LEU A 127 -24.84 2.63 -4.13
N LEU A 128 -26.15 2.72 -3.90
CA LEU A 128 -26.70 3.46 -2.77
C LEU A 128 -26.40 2.67 -1.48
N ARG A 129 -26.05 3.38 -0.41
CA ARG A 129 -25.89 2.78 0.92
C ARG A 129 -27.25 2.24 1.36
N ILE A 130 -27.36 0.93 1.49
CA ILE A 130 -28.53 0.28 2.08
C ILE A 130 -28.30 0.26 3.61
N VAL A 131 -29.22 0.85 4.36
CA VAL A 131 -29.28 0.73 5.83
C VAL A 131 -30.34 -0.31 6.13
N GLU A 132 -29.90 -1.50 6.55
CA GLU A 132 -30.79 -2.57 6.98
C GLU A 132 -30.82 -2.60 8.51
N ASN A 133 -32.00 -2.32 9.09
CA ASN A 133 -32.21 -2.44 10.52
C ASN A 133 -32.58 -3.90 10.83
N VAL A 134 -31.76 -4.57 11.64
CA VAL A 134 -32.08 -5.89 12.17
C VAL A 134 -32.78 -5.77 13.52
N ASP A 135 -33.77 -6.62 13.76
CA ASP A 135 -34.43 -6.71 15.08
C ASP A 135 -33.55 -7.56 16.01
N PRO A 136 -32.99 -7.00 17.10
CA PRO A 136 -32.14 -7.76 18.01
C PRO A 136 -32.97 -8.80 18.77
N LEU A 137 -32.50 -10.05 18.76
CA LEU A 137 -33.14 -11.13 19.51
C LEU A 137 -33.05 -10.86 21.01
N ALA A 138 -34.18 -10.50 21.64
CA ALA A 138 -34.26 -10.33 23.09
C ALA A 138 -34.64 -11.64 23.77
N PHE A 139 -33.78 -12.15 24.66
CA PHE A 139 -34.12 -13.27 25.54
C PHE A 139 -34.86 -12.75 26.78
N ALA A 140 -36.11 -13.15 26.95
CA ALA A 140 -36.89 -12.91 28.16
C ALA A 140 -36.66 -14.06 29.15
N PHE A 141 -35.96 -13.80 30.25
CA PHE A 141 -35.85 -14.74 31.36
C PHE A 141 -37.03 -14.54 32.31
N PRO A 142 -37.85 -15.57 32.58
CA PRO A 142 -38.90 -15.47 33.57
C PRO A 142 -38.29 -15.23 34.95
N ASN A 143 -38.66 -14.12 35.59
CA ASN A 143 -38.48 -13.95 37.02
C ASN A 143 -39.56 -14.74 37.75
N GLU A 144 -39.37 -16.06 37.87
CA GLU A 144 -40.17 -16.88 38.78
C GLU A 144 -39.87 -16.43 40.21
N ALA A 145 -40.62 -15.44 40.65
CA ALA A 145 -40.67 -14.99 42.02
C ALA A 145 -41.14 -16.16 42.90
N ALA A 146 -40.20 -16.68 43.69
CA ALA A 146 -40.42 -17.17 45.04
C ALA A 146 -41.73 -17.94 45.26
N ASN A 147 -41.79 -19.21 44.83
CA ASN A 147 -42.64 -20.21 45.48
C ASN A 147 -42.29 -21.61 44.96
N LEU A 148 -41.23 -22.21 45.50
CA LEU A 148 -41.04 -23.66 45.60
C LEU A 148 -39.92 -23.89 46.62
N ILE A 149 -40.23 -23.63 47.89
CA ILE A 149 -39.49 -24.28 48.98
C ILE A 149 -40.22 -25.61 49.18
N GLU A 150 -39.68 -26.67 48.60
CA GLU A 150 -40.09 -28.03 48.96
C GLU A 150 -39.43 -28.33 50.31
N GLU A 151 -40.23 -28.40 51.37
CA GLU A 151 -39.78 -28.75 52.71
C GLU A 151 -39.28 -30.20 52.70
N ILE A 152 -37.96 -30.39 52.68
CA ILE A 152 -37.35 -31.71 52.85
C ILE A 152 -37.39 -32.05 54.34
N GLU A 153 -38.18 -33.05 54.72
CA GLU A 153 -38.19 -33.63 56.07
C GLU A 153 -36.86 -34.39 56.30
N GLY A 154 -35.84 -33.63 56.72
CA GLY A 154 -34.50 -34.11 57.01
C GLY A 154 -34.44 -34.82 58.36
N GLY A 155 -34.06 -36.10 58.33
CA GLY A 155 -33.67 -36.87 59.51
C GLY A 155 -32.56 -36.17 60.31
N THR A 156 -32.67 -36.28 61.63
CA THR A 156 -31.83 -35.65 62.64
C THR A 156 -30.32 -35.84 62.45
N ALA A 157 -29.56 -34.74 62.40
CA ALA A 157 -28.23 -34.64 63.01
C ALA A 157 -27.80 -33.16 63.10
N ASP A 158 -27.92 -32.63 64.32
CA ASP A 158 -27.02 -31.76 65.09
C ASP A 158 -26.18 -30.65 64.42
N GLU A 159 -26.16 -29.54 65.15
CA GLU A 159 -25.75 -28.17 64.83
C GLU A 159 -24.26 -27.98 64.48
N GLY A 160 -23.94 -26.96 63.66
CA GLY A 160 -22.54 -26.59 63.42
C GLY A 160 -22.24 -25.56 62.31
N THR A 161 -23.01 -24.48 62.27
CA THR A 161 -22.70 -23.09 61.88
C THR A 161 -21.44 -22.73 61.05
N GLU A 162 -21.72 -21.99 59.96
CA GLU A 162 -20.95 -20.93 59.27
C GLU A 162 -19.67 -21.27 58.50
N GLU A 163 -19.31 -20.60 57.41
CA GLU A 163 -19.98 -19.81 56.36
C GLU A 163 -18.82 -19.46 55.42
N ALA A 164 -18.92 -19.83 54.15
CA ALA A 164 -17.94 -19.48 53.13
C ALA A 164 -18.48 -18.31 52.31
N VAL A 165 -17.80 -17.16 52.38
CA VAL A 165 -18.12 -16.00 51.53
C VAL A 165 -17.39 -16.15 50.19
N PRO A 166 -18.08 -16.11 49.04
CA PRO A 166 -17.49 -16.29 47.71
C PRO A 166 -16.78 -15.02 47.18
N PRO A 167 -15.86 -15.17 46.20
CA PRO A 167 -15.01 -14.08 45.71
C PRO A 167 -15.70 -13.16 44.68
N THR A 168 -15.42 -11.86 44.82
CA THR A 168 -15.66 -10.78 43.85
C THR A 168 -14.79 -10.94 42.60
N THR A 169 -15.37 -10.81 41.41
CA THR A 169 -14.63 -10.66 40.14
C THR A 169 -14.54 -9.19 39.74
N GLU A 170 -13.31 -8.66 39.61
CA GLU A 170 -13.00 -7.38 38.93
C GLU A 170 -12.32 -7.65 37.56
N PRO A 171 -12.51 -6.77 36.56
CA PRO A 171 -12.07 -6.97 35.16
C PRO A 171 -10.58 -6.62 34.94
N PRO A 172 -9.97 -7.04 33.82
CA PRO A 172 -8.53 -6.90 33.60
C PRO A 172 -8.17 -5.54 32.99
N THR A 173 -7.12 -4.85 33.49
CA THR A 173 -6.46 -3.75 32.77
C THR A 173 -4.99 -3.57 33.20
N THR A 174 -4.12 -3.91 32.23
CA THR A 174 -2.80 -3.38 31.81
C THR A 174 -1.72 -2.91 32.81
N GLU A 175 -0.51 -3.46 32.66
CA GLU A 175 0.74 -2.67 32.76
C GLU A 175 1.90 -3.33 31.95
N PRO A 176 2.75 -2.58 31.22
CA PRO A 176 4.10 -2.99 30.82
C PRO A 176 5.18 -2.18 31.60
N PRO A 177 6.48 -2.34 31.27
CA PRO A 177 7.51 -3.21 31.85
C PRO A 177 8.31 -2.59 33.02
N THR A 178 9.02 -3.40 33.81
CA THR A 178 9.94 -2.92 34.87
C THR A 178 11.41 -3.18 34.51
N THR A 179 12.23 -2.14 34.77
CA THR A 179 13.70 -2.11 34.89
C THR A 179 14.27 -3.16 35.84
#